data_AF-C4IY53-F1
#
_entry.id   AF-C4IY53-F1
#
_cell.length_a   1.000
_cell.length_b   1.000
_cell.length_c   1.000
_cell.angle_alpha   90.00
_cell.angle_beta   90.00
_cell.angle_gamma   90.00
#
_symmetry.space_group_name_H-M   'P 1'
#
loop_
_entity.id
_entity.type
_entity.pdbx_description
1 polymer ?
#
loop_
_entity_poly.entity_id
_entity_poly.type
_entity_poly.pdbx_seq_one_letter_code
_entity_poly.pdbx_strand_id
1 'polypeptide(L)' 'MKKKKEEDPKKKKPKRKPLFVKNGAIVVCRIQVNNLICIEKFSDFPQLGRFTLRTEGKTVAVGKVVDIPPAGSPTF' A
#
# COMPACT_ATOMS: atom_id res chain seq x y z
N MET A 1 -21.98 21.19 -31.84
CA MET A 1 -22.22 22.03 -30.64
C MET A 1 -22.85 21.20 -29.53
N LYS A 2 -22.16 20.98 -28.40
CA LYS A 2 -22.75 20.72 -27.07
C LYS A 2 -21.63 20.77 -25.99
N LYS A 3 -21.61 21.93 -25.32
CA LYS A 3 -20.96 22.40 -24.09
C LYS A 3 -19.97 21.49 -23.34
N LYS A 4 -18.72 21.98 -23.21
CA LYS A 4 -17.78 21.68 -22.12
C LYS A 4 -18.41 22.10 -20.78
N LYS A 5 -18.39 21.21 -19.78
CA LYS A 5 -18.58 21.58 -18.38
C LYS A 5 -17.20 21.88 -17.79
N GLU A 6 -16.97 23.14 -17.46
CA GLU A 6 -15.98 23.53 -16.45
C GLU A 6 -16.42 22.97 -15.10
N GLU A 7 -15.48 22.38 -14.35
CA GLU A 7 -15.73 21.84 -13.01
C GLU A 7 -14.69 22.44 -12.06
N ASP A 8 -15.17 23.18 -11.06
CA ASP A 8 -14.44 23.94 -10.06
C ASP A 8 -13.42 23.11 -9.24
N PRO A 9 -12.27 23.68 -8.82
CA PRO A 9 -11.15 22.96 -8.18
C PRO A 9 -11.40 22.53 -6.71
N LYS A 10 -12.64 22.55 -6.21
CA LYS A 10 -12.97 22.38 -4.78
C LYS A 10 -14.01 21.32 -4.46
N LYS A 11 -14.06 20.24 -5.25
CA LYS A 11 -14.71 18.98 -4.85
C LYS A 11 -13.73 17.83 -5.06
N LYS A 12 -12.97 17.48 -4.02
CA LYS A 12 -12.22 16.23 -3.96
C LYS A 12 -13.23 15.08 -4.06
N LYS A 13 -13.52 14.64 -5.29
CA LYS A 13 -14.18 13.36 -5.56
C LYS A 13 -13.45 12.31 -4.69
N PRO A 14 -14.15 11.47 -3.91
CA PRO A 14 -13.48 10.44 -3.12
C PRO A 14 -12.64 9.63 -4.12
N LYS A 15 -11.32 9.72 -3.98
CA LYS A 15 -10.39 9.01 -4.85
C LYS A 15 -10.70 7.53 -4.66
N ARG A 16 -11.39 6.92 -5.63
CA ARG A 16 -11.65 5.48 -5.64
C ARG A 16 -10.33 4.78 -5.36
N LYS A 17 -10.32 3.83 -4.43
CA LYS A 17 -9.13 3.03 -4.15
C LYS A 17 -8.65 2.44 -5.47
N PRO A 18 -7.38 2.58 -5.84
CA PRO A 18 -6.88 2.05 -7.10
C PRO A 18 -7.05 0.53 -7.08
N LEU A 19 -7.69 -0.01 -8.12
CA LEU A 19 -7.87 -1.47 -8.29
C LEU A 19 -6.54 -2.15 -8.63
N PHE A 20 -5.70 -1.46 -9.41
CA PHE A 20 -4.42 -1.96 -9.87
C PHE A 20 -3.38 -0.85 -9.79
N VAL A 21 -2.13 -1.26 -9.65
CA VAL A 21 -0.96 -0.38 -9.62
C VAL A 21 -0.07 -0.70 -10.81
N LYS A 22 0.55 0.33 -11.38
CA LYS A 22 1.55 0.19 -12.46
C LYS A 22 2.96 0.25 -11.88
N ASN A 23 3.94 -0.21 -12.64
CA ASN A 23 5.35 -0.10 -12.26
C ASN A 23 5.74 1.35 -11.98
N GLY A 24 6.54 1.55 -10.92
CA GLY A 24 6.99 2.87 -10.47
C GLY A 24 5.99 3.65 -9.61
N ALA A 25 4.77 3.14 -9.41
CA ALA A 25 3.82 3.77 -8.50
C ALA A 25 4.18 3.48 -7.03
N ILE A 26 4.00 4.50 -6.18
CA ILE A 26 4.12 4.37 -4.72
C ILE A 26 2.72 4.25 -4.15
N VAL A 27 2.47 3.21 -3.36
CA VAL A 27 1.18 2.95 -2.72
C VAL A 27 1.35 2.50 -1.28
N VAL A 28 0.32 2.75 -0.47
CA VAL A 28 0.15 2.14 0.84
C VAL A 28 -0.88 1.03 0.68
N CYS A 29 -0.49 -0.19 1.02
CA CYS A 29 -1.34 -1.38 0.93
C CYS A 29 -1.29 -2.19 2.24
N ARG A 30 -2.29 -3.05 2.41
CA ARG A 30 -2.31 -4.05 3.48
C ARG A 30 -1.83 -5.37 2.89
N ILE A 31 -0.85 -6.00 3.52
CA ILE A 31 -0.27 -7.27 3.08
C ILE A 31 -0.72 -8.34 4.08
N GLN A 32 -1.19 -9.47 3.56
CA GLN A 32 -1.45 -10.67 4.36
C GLN A 32 -0.38 -11.71 4.06
N VAL A 33 0.07 -12.38 5.12
CA VAL A 33 1.01 -13.49 5.06
C VAL A 33 0.33 -14.74 5.62
N ASN A 34 0.70 -15.91 5.11
CA ASN A 34 0.11 -17.18 5.55
C ASN A 34 0.61 -17.60 6.93
N ASN A 35 1.88 -17.32 7.22
CA ASN A 35 2.54 -17.68 8.47
C ASN A 35 2.76 -16.45 9.32
N LEU A 36 2.77 -16.63 10.64
CA LEU A 36 3.18 -15.59 11.57
C LEU A 36 4.66 -15.28 11.35
N ILE A 37 4.96 -13.98 11.19
CA ILE A 37 6.31 -13.46 11.04
C ILE A 37 6.53 -12.34 12.05
N CYS A 38 7.76 -12.22 12.54
CA CYS A 38 8.16 -11.08 13.35
C CYS A 38 8.40 -9.88 12.45
N ILE A 39 7.73 -8.76 12.70
CA ILE A 39 7.85 -7.53 11.93
C ILE A 39 7.67 -6.33 12.83
N GLU A 40 8.36 -5.22 12.52
CA GLU A 40 8.29 -3.98 13.30
C GLU A 40 8.03 -2.78 12.39
N LYS A 41 7.56 -1.67 12.97
CA LYS A 41 7.42 -0.42 12.22
C LYS A 41 8.81 0.10 11.86
N PHE A 42 8.90 0.70 10.67
CA PHE A 42 10.16 1.24 10.18
C PHE A 42 10.74 2.34 11.08
N SER A 43 9.89 3.14 11.71
CA SER A 43 10.30 4.21 12.62
C SER A 43 10.99 3.68 13.88
N ASP A 44 10.55 2.52 14.37
CA ASP A 44 11.03 1.94 15.63
C ASP A 44 12.28 1.10 15.38
N PHE A 45 12.22 0.21 14.38
CA PHE A 45 13.36 -0.63 14.01
C PHE A 45 13.53 -0.75 12.49
N PRO A 46 14.38 0.10 11.87
CA PRO A 46 14.52 0.17 10.41
C PRO A 46 14.98 -1.14 9.74
N GLN A 47 15.64 -2.04 10.48
CA GLN A 47 16.09 -3.32 9.92
C GLN A 47 14.92 -4.31 9.76
N LEU A 48 13.99 -4.35 10.72
CA LEU A 48 12.82 -5.24 10.73
C LEU A 48 11.62 -4.64 9.97
N GLY A 49 11.60 -3.32 9.79
CA GLY A 49 10.56 -2.62 9.04
C GLY A 49 10.81 -2.48 7.54
N ARG A 50 11.91 -3.00 6.98
CA ARG A 50 12.18 -3.01 5.54
C ARG A 50 11.85 -4.38 4.95
N PHE A 51 11.12 -4.42 3.85
CA PHE A 51 10.79 -5.67 3.17
C PHE A 51 10.90 -5.54 1.65
N THR A 52 11.02 -6.69 0.99
CA THR A 52 11.00 -6.80 -0.48
C THR A 52 9.99 -7.84 -0.89
N LEU A 53 9.23 -7.57 -1.94
CA LEU A 53 8.32 -8.54 -2.55
C LEU A 53 9.01 -9.16 -3.75
N ARG A 54 8.99 -10.50 -3.83
CA ARG A 54 9.59 -11.25 -4.92
C ARG A 54 8.55 -12.16 -5.57
N THR A 55 8.59 -12.24 -6.89
CA THR A 55 7.82 -13.22 -7.67
C THR A 55 8.74 -13.81 -8.74
N GLU A 56 8.70 -15.13 -8.94
CA GLU A 56 9.47 -15.81 -9.99
C GLU A 56 10.96 -15.39 -10.05
N GLY A 57 11.59 -15.24 -8.89
CA GLY A 57 12.99 -14.84 -8.77
C GLY A 57 13.27 -13.34 -8.93
N LYS A 58 12.32 -12.54 -9.40
CA LYS A 58 12.44 -11.10 -9.62
C LYS A 58 11.87 -10.30 -8.46
N THR A 59 12.51 -9.17 -8.13
CA THR A 59 11.99 -8.21 -7.15
C THR A 59 10.92 -7.34 -7.80
N VAL A 60 9.70 -7.37 -7.28
CA VAL A 60 8.56 -6.60 -7.81
C VAL A 60 8.30 -5.32 -7.05
N ALA A 61 8.64 -5.27 -5.75
CA ALA A 61 8.49 -4.09 -4.94
C ALA A 61 9.47 -4.09 -3.77
N VAL A 62 9.79 -2.88 -3.30
CA VAL A 62 10.53 -2.63 -2.06
C VAL A 62 9.67 -1.72 -1.21
N GLY A 63 9.57 -2.00 0.08
CA GLY A 63 8.65 -1.31 0.97
C GLY A 63 9.18 -1.16 2.38
N LYS A 64 8.50 -0.29 3.12
CA LYS A 64 8.68 -0.12 4.56
C LYS A 64 7.35 -0.30 5.29
N VAL A 65 7.41 -0.84 6.49
CA VAL A 65 6.23 -1.08 7.34
C VAL A 65 5.86 0.24 8.01
N VAL A 66 4.64 0.70 7.75
CA VAL A 66 4.10 1.94 8.32
C VAL A 66 3.28 1.64 9.58
N ASP A 67 2.53 0.54 9.57
CA ASP A 67 1.68 0.16 10.68
C ASP A 67 1.51 -1.36 10.75
N ILE A 68 1.17 -1.86 11.94
CA ILE A 68 0.99 -3.29 12.23
C ILE A 68 -0.36 -3.47 12.90
N PRO A 69 -1.22 -4.39 12.40
CA PRO A 69 -2.51 -4.63 13.01
C PRO A 69 -2.37 -5.25 14.41
N PRO A 70 -3.37 -5.09 15.31
CA PRO A 70 -3.34 -5.65 16.65
C PRO A 70 -3.22 -7.18 16.61
N ALA A 71 -2.34 -7.73 17.45
CA ALA A 71 -2.18 -9.17 17.61
C ALA A 71 -3.51 -9.80 18.04
N GLY A 72 -3.96 -10.83 17.32
CA GLY A 72 -5.18 -11.57 17.64
C GLY A 72 -6.41 -11.25 16.77
N SER A 73 -6.31 -10.34 15.79
CA SER A 73 -7.38 -10.09 14.82
C SER A 73 -6.98 -10.55 13.42
N PRO A 74 -7.50 -11.70 12.92
CA PRO A 74 -7.31 -12.10 11.52
C PRO A 74 -8.18 -11.29 10.55
N THR A 75 -8.85 -10.22 11.01
CA THR A 75 -9.87 -9.50 10.25
C THR A 75 -9.26 -8.60 9.20
N PHE A 76 -9.67 -8.85 7.95
CA PHE A 76 -9.79 -7.83 6.91
C PHE A 76 -10.64 -6.66 7.38
#